data_AF-A0A3Q0SN40-F1
#
_entry.id   AF-A0A3Q0SN40-F1
#
_cell.length_a   1.000
_cell.length_b   1.000
_cell.length_c   1.000
_cell.angle_alpha   90.00
_cell.angle_beta   90.00
_cell.angle_gamma   90.00
#
_symmetry.space_group_name_H-M   'P 1'
#
loop_
_entity.id
_entity.type
_entity.pdbx_description
1 polymer ?
#
loop_
_entity_poly.entity_id
_entity_poly.type
_entity_poly.pdbx_seq_one_letter_code
_entity_poly.pdbx_strand_id
1 'polypeptide(L)'
;RESMMQQTARDAEGTLAYVTTTGSLFLKVSQGWKEIQVLIYDGLNLVALNQPHSGDIKGLDMADRMCFEQAKAMGLAPNYRAFISSHRQDLVHVVYPGFRQTLPITNLRGDVLFRNWRAIFSGEGGAINTRIPIYSFDGRNVLADPFWPQKSIWHGSNSRGLRVVDKHCEAWRVDHVSVMGH
;
A
#
# COMPACT_ATOMS: atom_id res chain seq x y z
N ARG A 1 16.70 -28.80 -16.32
CA ARG A 1 17.52 -27.87 -15.50
C ARG A 1 19.00 -27.95 -15.91
N GLU A 2 19.54 -29.15 -16.10
CA GLU A 2 20.96 -29.36 -16.45
C GLU A 2 21.36 -28.98 -17.89
N SER A 3 20.47 -29.13 -18.88
CA SER A 3 20.83 -28.87 -20.29
C SER A 3 21.04 -27.39 -20.63
N MET A 4 20.42 -26.46 -19.89
CA MET A 4 20.60 -25.02 -20.09
C MET A 4 21.83 -24.49 -19.34
N MET A 5 22.22 -25.12 -18.23
CA MET A 5 23.37 -24.68 -17.43
C MET A 5 24.73 -25.01 -18.05
N GLN A 6 24.81 -26.02 -18.93
CA GLN A 6 26.07 -26.38 -19.58
C GLN A 6 26.47 -25.46 -20.75
N GLN A 7 25.50 -24.84 -21.44
CA GLN A 7 25.78 -23.94 -22.57
C GLN A 7 26.05 -22.49 -22.15
N THR A 8 25.56 -22.06 -20.98
CA THR A 8 25.47 -20.64 -20.56
C THR A 8 26.63 -20.17 -19.66
N ALA A 9 27.60 -21.06 -19.37
CA ALA A 9 28.75 -20.71 -18.52
C ALA A 9 29.65 -19.61 -19.10
N ARG A 10 29.56 -19.36 -20.41
CA ARG A 10 30.31 -18.32 -21.14
C ARG A 10 29.56 -17.00 -21.31
N ASP A 11 28.31 -16.94 -20.87
CA ASP A 11 27.51 -15.73 -21.03
C ASP A 11 28.06 -14.61 -20.15
N ALA A 12 28.13 -13.41 -20.72
CA ALA A 12 28.64 -12.23 -20.04
C ALA A 12 27.74 -11.86 -18.85
N GLU A 13 28.33 -11.30 -17.79
CA GLU A 13 27.54 -10.68 -16.73
C GLU A 13 26.62 -9.60 -17.32
N GLY A 14 25.35 -9.59 -16.91
CA GLY A 14 24.32 -8.73 -17.48
C GLY A 14 23.46 -9.40 -18.57
N THR A 15 23.84 -10.58 -19.09
CA THR A 15 22.99 -11.33 -20.02
C THR A 15 21.67 -11.74 -19.36
N LEU A 16 20.56 -11.56 -20.07
CA LEU A 16 19.23 -12.02 -19.67
C LEU A 16 18.89 -13.33 -20.40
N ALA A 17 18.31 -14.29 -19.68
CA ALA A 17 17.82 -15.55 -20.24
C ALA A 17 16.37 -15.78 -19.82
N TYR A 18 15.49 -16.03 -20.78
CA TYR A 18 14.09 -16.42 -20.53
C TYR A 18 13.92 -17.91 -20.78
N VAL A 19 13.42 -18.64 -19.78
CA VAL A 19 13.21 -20.08 -19.84
C VAL A 19 11.74 -20.33 -20.16
N THR A 20 11.43 -20.58 -21.43
CA THR A 20 10.05 -20.75 -21.93
C THR A 20 9.29 -21.89 -21.26
N THR A 21 9.96 -22.95 -20.81
CA THR A 21 9.33 -24.10 -20.16
C THR A 21 8.83 -23.81 -18.76
N THR A 22 9.46 -22.88 -18.04
CA THR A 22 9.06 -22.49 -16.66
C THR A 22 8.47 -21.08 -16.60
N GLY A 23 8.61 -20.28 -17.66
CA GLY A 23 8.25 -18.86 -17.67
C GLY A 23 9.18 -17.97 -16.85
N SER A 24 10.34 -18.48 -16.43
CA SER A 24 11.27 -17.77 -15.54
C SER A 24 12.24 -16.89 -16.32
N LEU A 25 12.48 -15.67 -15.82
CA LEU A 25 13.52 -14.76 -16.30
C LEU A 25 14.75 -14.85 -15.38
N PHE A 26 15.95 -14.92 -15.94
CA PHE A 26 17.21 -14.95 -15.19
C PHE A 26 18.17 -13.86 -15.66
N LEU A 27 18.97 -13.36 -14.72
CA LEU A 27 20.10 -12.46 -14.97
C LEU A 27 21.42 -13.19 -14.67
N LYS A 28 22.37 -13.11 -15.60
CA LYS A 28 23.74 -13.57 -15.38
C LYS A 28 24.45 -12.58 -14.46
N VAL A 29 24.88 -13.06 -13.30
CA VAL A 29 25.70 -12.35 -12.31
C VAL A 29 27.04 -13.09 -12.12
N SER A 30 27.98 -12.48 -11.40
CA SER A 30 29.31 -13.06 -11.14
C SER A 30 29.27 -14.46 -10.53
N GLN A 31 28.31 -14.73 -9.66
CA GLN A 31 28.14 -16.02 -8.99
C GLN A 31 27.22 -17.01 -9.72
N GLY A 32 26.81 -16.73 -10.96
CA GLY A 32 25.96 -17.62 -11.76
C GLY A 32 24.70 -16.94 -12.27
N TRP A 33 23.58 -17.65 -12.25
CA TRP A 33 22.29 -17.15 -12.71
C TRP A 33 21.38 -16.86 -11.53
N LYS A 34 20.80 -15.66 -11.48
CA LYS A 34 19.81 -15.28 -10.47
C LYS A 34 18.45 -15.14 -11.14
N GLU A 35 17.46 -15.85 -10.62
CA GLU A 35 16.07 -15.71 -11.09
C GLU A 35 15.54 -14.32 -10.71
N ILE A 36 14.96 -13.64 -11.69
CA ILE A 36 14.26 -12.37 -11.52
C ILE A 36 12.80 -12.71 -11.26
N GLN A 37 12.34 -12.44 -10.04
CA GLN A 37 10.91 -12.37 -9.77
C GLN A 37 10.36 -11.07 -10.33
N VAL A 38 9.53 -11.19 -11.37
CA VAL A 38 8.75 -10.06 -11.88
C VAL A 38 7.52 -9.90 -10.99
N LEU A 39 7.46 -8.82 -10.22
CA LEU A 39 6.28 -8.46 -9.45
C LEU A 39 5.31 -7.72 -10.37
N ILE A 40 4.21 -8.37 -10.72
CA ILE A 40 3.08 -7.74 -11.42
C ILE A 40 2.11 -7.25 -10.35
N TYR A 41 1.82 -5.95 -10.37
CA TYR A 41 0.84 -5.34 -9.50
C TYR A 41 -0.43 -5.07 -10.31
N ASP A 42 -1.51 -5.77 -9.99
CA ASP A 42 -2.80 -5.58 -10.66
C ASP A 42 -3.67 -4.50 -9.97
N GLY A 43 -3.23 -4.02 -8.80
CA GLY A 43 -3.92 -3.01 -8.01
C GLY A 43 -3.16 -2.61 -6.74
N LEU A 44 -3.67 -1.57 -6.08
CA LEU A 44 -3.22 -1.09 -4.77
C LEU A 44 -4.32 -1.40 -3.75
N ASN A 45 -4.03 -2.26 -2.77
CA ASN A 45 -5.02 -2.59 -1.75
C ASN A 45 -5.10 -1.52 -0.67
N LEU A 46 -6.31 -1.01 -0.44
CA LEU A 46 -6.66 -0.17 0.71
C LEU A 46 -7.41 -1.03 1.72
N VAL A 47 -6.79 -1.24 2.88
CA VAL A 47 -7.24 -2.15 3.93
C VAL A 47 -7.16 -1.42 5.27
N ALA A 48 -8.18 -1.57 6.10
CA ALA A 48 -8.18 -0.98 7.44
C ALA A 48 -7.39 -1.83 8.44
N LEU A 49 -6.86 -1.18 9.47
CA LEU A 49 -6.41 -1.89 10.67
C LEU A 49 -7.61 -2.56 11.35
N ASN A 50 -7.37 -3.66 12.06
CA ASN A 50 -8.39 -4.47 12.74
C ASN A 50 -9.05 -3.77 13.93
N GLN A 51 -8.59 -2.59 14.33
CA GLN A 51 -9.19 -1.82 15.42
C GLN A 51 -9.25 -0.33 15.07
N PRO A 52 -10.25 0.41 15.58
CA PRO A 52 -10.21 1.86 15.53
C PRO A 52 -9.04 2.37 16.39
N HIS A 53 -8.38 3.42 15.92
CA HIS A 53 -7.29 4.07 16.64
C HIS A 53 -7.60 5.55 16.85
N SER A 54 -7.13 6.08 17.97
CA SER A 54 -7.13 7.52 18.22
C SER A 54 -6.03 8.21 17.41
N GLY A 55 -5.92 9.54 17.54
CA GLY A 55 -4.90 10.32 16.84
C GLY A 55 -3.48 10.06 17.36
N ASP A 56 -3.35 9.56 18.59
CA ASP A 56 -2.07 9.11 19.17
C ASP A 56 -1.68 7.70 18.70
N ILE A 57 -1.32 7.58 17.41
CA ILE A 57 -0.80 6.33 16.81
C ILE A 57 0.69 6.12 17.15
N LYS A 58 1.29 6.97 18.00
CA LYS A 58 2.72 6.98 18.36
C LYS A 58 3.65 7.15 17.15
N GLY A 59 3.17 7.91 16.15
CA GLY A 59 3.93 8.27 14.95
C GLY A 59 3.87 7.28 13.78
N LEU A 60 4.43 7.72 12.64
CA LEU A 60 4.38 7.00 11.36
C LEU A 60 5.01 5.60 11.44
N ASP A 61 6.15 5.44 12.10
CA ASP A 61 6.86 4.16 12.13
C ASP A 61 6.04 3.08 12.88
N MET A 62 5.29 3.48 13.91
CA MET A 62 4.37 2.60 14.62
C MET A 62 3.16 2.24 13.75
N ALA A 63 2.58 3.22 13.05
CA ALA A 63 1.48 2.99 12.13
C ALA A 63 1.86 2.03 10.98
N ASP A 64 3.04 2.23 10.38
CA ASP A 64 3.61 1.35 9.36
C ASP A 64 3.85 -0.06 9.92
N ARG A 65 4.38 -0.18 11.15
CA ARG A 65 4.58 -1.48 11.83
C ARG A 65 3.27 -2.23 12.03
N MET A 66 2.20 -1.55 12.45
CA MET A 66 0.89 -2.18 12.63
C MET A 66 0.31 -2.70 11.31
N CYS A 67 0.47 -1.94 10.23
CA CYS A 67 0.07 -2.38 8.88
C CYS A 67 0.84 -3.66 8.48
N PHE A 68 2.16 -3.66 8.67
CA PHE A 68 3.01 -4.81 8.38
C PHE A 68 2.61 -6.05 9.20
N GLU A 69 2.44 -5.90 10.52
CA GLU A 69 2.15 -7.03 11.42
C GLU A 69 0.79 -7.65 11.14
N GLN A 70 -0.25 -6.84 10.91
CA GLN A 70 -1.60 -7.34 10.63
C GLN A 70 -1.70 -7.97 9.23
N ALA A 71 -1.05 -7.38 8.22
CA ALA A 71 -0.96 -7.99 6.90
C ALA A 71 -0.27 -9.36 6.96
N LYS A 72 0.87 -9.43 7.66
CA LYS A 72 1.64 -10.67 7.84
C LYS A 72 0.85 -11.73 8.58
N ALA A 73 0.12 -11.38 9.64
CA ALA A 73 -0.71 -12.31 10.40
C ALA A 73 -1.81 -12.96 9.54
N MET A 74 -2.24 -12.27 8.47
CA MET A 74 -3.25 -12.75 7.53
C MET A 74 -2.65 -13.37 6.26
N GLY A 75 -1.33 -13.58 6.20
CA GLY A 75 -0.66 -14.16 5.04
C GLY A 75 -0.64 -13.27 3.80
N LEU A 76 -0.86 -11.97 3.96
CA LEU A 76 -0.80 -10.99 2.87
C LEU A 76 0.66 -10.55 2.62
N ALA A 77 0.89 -9.94 1.46
CA ALA A 77 2.18 -9.35 1.13
C ALA A 77 2.61 -8.30 2.20
N PRO A 78 3.90 -8.26 2.60
CA PRO A 78 4.34 -7.45 3.73
C PRO A 78 4.57 -5.95 3.41
N ASN A 79 4.12 -5.47 2.25
CA ASN A 79 4.41 -4.13 1.74
C ASN A 79 3.32 -3.07 2.03
N TYR A 80 2.48 -3.31 3.04
CA TYR A 80 1.48 -2.33 3.47
C TYR A 80 2.12 -1.19 4.26
N ARG A 81 1.67 0.04 3.99
CA ARG A 81 2.08 1.27 4.66
C ARG A 81 0.85 2.05 5.12
N ALA A 82 1.01 2.86 6.16
CA ALA A 82 -0.06 3.65 6.73
C ALA A 82 -0.54 4.76 5.77
N PHE A 83 -1.86 4.94 5.69
CA PHE A 83 -2.52 5.94 4.87
C PHE A 83 -2.56 7.31 5.58
N ILE A 84 -1.40 7.86 5.93
CA ILE A 84 -1.31 9.12 6.69
C ILE A 84 -0.18 10.01 6.16
N SER A 85 -0.37 11.33 6.25
CA SER A 85 0.76 12.28 6.20
C SER A 85 1.49 12.32 7.53
N SER A 86 2.77 12.64 7.53
CA SER A 86 3.58 12.87 8.74
C SER A 86 4.55 14.03 8.54
N HIS A 87 5.32 14.38 9.57
CA HIS A 87 6.40 15.37 9.48
C HIS A 87 7.46 15.05 8.41
N ARG A 88 7.61 13.78 8.01
CA ARG A 88 8.59 13.32 7.00
C ARG A 88 7.98 12.99 5.63
N GLN A 89 6.66 12.89 5.50
CA GLN A 89 6.03 12.37 4.28
C GLN A 89 4.64 12.95 4.05
N ASP A 90 4.40 13.44 2.83
CA ASP A 90 3.06 13.73 2.33
C ASP A 90 2.38 12.44 1.88
N LEU A 91 1.09 12.28 2.20
CA LEU A 91 0.31 11.10 1.87
C LEU A 91 0.32 10.81 0.37
N VAL A 92 0.21 11.83 -0.49
CA VAL A 92 0.25 11.66 -1.95
C VAL A 92 1.52 10.96 -2.44
N HIS A 93 2.61 11.02 -1.66
CA HIS A 93 3.91 10.43 -1.96
C HIS A 93 4.14 9.03 -1.36
N VAL A 94 3.17 8.45 -0.65
CA VAL A 94 3.28 7.08 -0.10
C VAL A 94 3.40 6.03 -1.20
N VAL A 95 2.66 6.20 -2.30
CA VAL A 95 2.69 5.30 -3.47
C VAL A 95 3.77 5.72 -4.46
N TYR A 96 4.47 4.74 -5.04
CA TYR A 96 5.48 4.97 -6.08
C TYR A 96 4.90 5.73 -7.29
N PRO A 97 5.57 6.77 -7.83
CA PRO A 97 5.03 7.62 -8.89
C PRO A 97 4.43 6.88 -10.10
N GLY A 98 5.08 5.81 -10.57
CA GLY A 98 4.63 5.04 -11.73
C GLY A 98 3.30 4.30 -11.54
N PHE A 99 2.90 4.04 -10.30
CA PHE A 99 1.64 3.34 -9.98
C PHE A 99 0.46 4.28 -9.79
N ARG A 100 0.71 5.57 -9.54
CA ARG A 100 -0.33 6.52 -9.09
C ARG A 100 -1.46 6.75 -10.11
N GLN A 101 -1.18 6.53 -11.39
CA GLN A 101 -2.13 6.77 -12.48
C GLN A 101 -2.60 5.47 -13.14
N THR A 102 -1.86 4.38 -12.97
CA THR A 102 -1.99 3.14 -13.73
C THR A 102 -2.73 2.06 -12.95
N LEU A 103 -2.55 1.99 -11.63
CA LEU A 103 -3.15 0.94 -10.81
C LEU A 103 -4.46 1.39 -10.16
N PRO A 104 -5.52 0.56 -10.20
CA PRO A 104 -6.73 0.81 -9.44
C PRO A 104 -6.47 0.64 -7.95
N ILE A 105 -7.32 1.26 -7.13
CA ILE A 105 -7.32 1.05 -5.68
C ILE A 105 -8.47 0.12 -5.35
N THR A 106 -8.16 -0.99 -4.72
CA THR A 106 -9.10 -2.07 -4.41
C THR A 106 -9.25 -2.26 -2.91
N ASN A 107 -10.38 -2.80 -2.46
CA ASN A 107 -10.51 -3.33 -1.11
C ASN A 107 -9.77 -4.68 -0.98
N LEU A 108 -9.81 -5.30 0.21
CA LEU A 108 -9.16 -6.60 0.47
C LEU A 108 -9.64 -7.75 -0.44
N ARG A 109 -10.83 -7.64 -1.05
CA ARG A 109 -11.43 -8.65 -1.92
C ARG A 109 -11.28 -8.34 -3.41
N GLY A 110 -10.64 -7.23 -3.77
CA GLY A 110 -10.42 -6.83 -5.16
C GLY A 110 -11.50 -5.92 -5.75
N ASP A 111 -12.52 -5.50 -4.99
CA ASP A 111 -13.50 -4.54 -5.49
C ASP A 111 -12.85 -3.15 -5.60
N VAL A 112 -13.06 -2.48 -6.73
CA VAL A 112 -12.45 -1.17 -6.98
C VAL A 112 -13.12 -0.08 -6.15
N LEU A 113 -12.35 0.53 -5.24
CA LEU A 113 -12.76 1.68 -4.44
C LEU A 113 -12.53 3.00 -5.18
N PHE A 114 -11.38 3.11 -5.87
CA PHE A 114 -11.03 4.29 -6.67
C PHE A 114 -10.37 3.87 -7.97
N ARG A 115 -10.58 4.67 -9.02
CA ARG A 115 -9.96 4.43 -10.34
C ARG A 115 -8.43 4.37 -10.26
N ASN A 116 -7.79 5.21 -9.45
CA ASN A 116 -6.36 5.19 -9.16
C ASN A 116 -6.01 6.13 -7.98
N TRP A 117 -4.74 6.14 -7.57
CA TRP A 117 -4.24 7.00 -6.48
C TRP A 117 -4.42 8.49 -6.73
N ARG A 118 -4.21 8.95 -7.96
CA ARG A 118 -4.39 10.36 -8.31
C ARG A 118 -5.85 10.82 -8.11
N ALA A 119 -6.82 9.92 -8.32
CA ALA A 119 -8.24 10.25 -8.16
C ALA A 119 -8.62 10.60 -6.70
N ILE A 120 -7.94 10.02 -5.70
CA ILE A 120 -8.16 10.38 -4.29
C ILE A 120 -7.78 11.84 -4.03
N PHE A 121 -6.68 12.29 -4.64
CA PHE A 121 -6.07 13.60 -4.37
C PHE A 121 -6.32 14.62 -5.48
N SER A 122 -7.47 14.52 -6.15
CA SER A 122 -7.89 15.43 -7.23
C SER A 122 -8.20 16.85 -6.73
N GLY A 123 -8.40 17.02 -5.41
CA GLY A 123 -8.93 18.23 -4.80
C GLY A 123 -10.39 18.11 -4.35
N GLU A 124 -11.10 17.05 -4.75
CA GLU A 124 -12.53 16.81 -4.43
C GLU A 124 -12.76 15.97 -3.16
N GLY A 125 -11.73 15.84 -2.31
CA GLY A 125 -11.84 15.13 -1.03
C GLY A 125 -11.87 13.60 -1.10
N GLY A 126 -11.79 13.01 -2.30
CA GLY A 126 -11.67 11.56 -2.47
C GLY A 126 -12.92 10.80 -2.03
N ALA A 127 -14.10 11.22 -2.51
CA ALA A 127 -15.39 10.63 -2.13
C ALA A 127 -15.42 9.10 -2.34
N ILE A 128 -15.79 8.37 -1.28
CA ILE A 128 -15.89 6.91 -1.29
C ILE A 128 -17.32 6.50 -1.64
N ASN A 129 -17.47 5.52 -2.53
CA ASN A 129 -18.74 4.85 -2.75
C ASN A 129 -19.06 3.93 -1.56
N THR A 130 -19.95 4.37 -0.68
CA THR A 130 -20.33 3.66 0.56
C THR A 130 -21.03 2.32 0.33
N ARG A 131 -21.42 1.99 -0.90
CA ARG A 131 -21.95 0.67 -1.27
C ARG A 131 -20.86 -0.39 -1.40
N ILE A 132 -19.60 0.01 -1.55
CA ILE A 132 -18.46 -0.89 -1.67
C ILE A 132 -17.82 -1.03 -0.28
N PRO A 133 -17.74 -2.25 0.28
CA PRO A 133 -17.15 -2.46 1.59
C PRO A 133 -15.67 -2.08 1.64
N ILE A 134 -15.26 -1.51 2.77
CA ILE A 134 -13.86 -1.42 3.18
C ILE A 134 -13.64 -2.49 4.24
N TYR A 135 -12.69 -3.38 3.97
CA TYR A 135 -12.38 -4.49 4.88
C TYR A 135 -11.17 -4.15 5.75
N SER A 136 -11.22 -4.57 7.01
CA SER A 136 -10.03 -4.71 7.85
C SER A 136 -9.20 -5.92 7.43
N PHE A 137 -7.95 -6.03 7.90
CA PHE A 137 -7.08 -7.17 7.61
C PHE A 137 -7.73 -8.52 7.99
N ASP A 138 -8.46 -8.57 9.11
CA ASP A 138 -9.22 -9.73 9.57
C ASP A 138 -10.55 -9.97 8.81
N GLY A 139 -10.86 -9.17 7.79
CA GLY A 139 -11.95 -9.40 6.86
C GLY A 139 -13.31 -8.81 7.25
N ARG A 140 -13.39 -7.97 8.28
CA ARG A 140 -14.64 -7.33 8.71
C ARG A 140 -14.95 -6.08 7.89
N ASN A 141 -16.22 -5.88 7.54
CA ASN A 141 -16.66 -4.68 6.82
C ASN A 141 -16.74 -3.49 7.77
N VAL A 142 -15.75 -2.61 7.73
CA VAL A 142 -15.61 -1.45 8.62
C VAL A 142 -16.79 -0.50 8.55
N LEU A 143 -17.43 -0.34 7.38
CA LEU A 143 -18.57 0.56 7.22
C LEU A 143 -19.84 0.04 7.90
N ALA A 144 -19.98 -1.29 8.05
CA ALA A 144 -21.15 -1.93 8.65
C ALA A 144 -20.92 -2.42 10.08
N ASP A 145 -19.67 -2.70 10.47
CA ASP A 145 -19.33 -3.27 11.77
C ASP A 145 -19.46 -2.21 12.88
N PRO A 146 -20.29 -2.42 13.93
CA PRO A 146 -20.44 -1.48 15.04
C PRO A 146 -19.18 -1.31 15.88
N PHE A 147 -18.19 -2.20 15.76
CA PHE A 147 -16.89 -2.07 16.43
C PHE A 147 -16.12 -0.81 16.01
N TRP A 148 -16.41 -0.25 14.82
CA TRP A 148 -16.00 1.09 14.43
C TRP A 148 -17.17 2.07 14.60
N PRO A 149 -17.38 2.66 15.79
CA PRO A 149 -18.53 3.53 16.02
C PRO A 149 -18.49 4.81 15.18
N GLN A 150 -17.29 5.30 14.85
CA GLN A 150 -17.08 6.46 13.99
C GLN A 150 -16.55 6.01 12.62
N LYS A 151 -17.22 6.42 11.54
CA LYS A 151 -16.87 6.07 10.16
C LYS A 151 -15.98 7.15 9.52
N SER A 152 -14.90 7.49 10.22
CA SER A 152 -13.94 8.53 9.81
C SER A 152 -12.56 7.92 9.61
N ILE A 153 -11.77 8.51 8.71
CA ILE A 153 -10.40 8.07 8.42
C ILE A 153 -9.43 9.16 8.84
N TRP A 154 -8.43 8.77 9.62
CA TRP A 154 -7.28 9.61 9.93
C TRP A 154 -6.33 9.66 8.73
N HIS A 155 -6.03 10.86 8.20
CA HIS A 155 -5.10 11.01 7.08
C HIS A 155 -4.16 12.23 7.18
N GLY A 156 -4.48 13.26 7.99
CA GLY A 156 -3.58 14.39 8.28
C GLY A 156 -3.14 15.21 7.06
N SER A 157 -3.94 15.19 5.99
CA SER A 157 -3.60 15.77 4.68
C SER A 157 -4.70 16.70 4.18
N ASN A 158 -4.40 17.60 3.26
CA ASN A 158 -5.44 18.33 2.52
C ASN A 158 -6.01 17.47 1.37
N SER A 159 -6.98 18.00 0.63
CA SER A 159 -7.62 17.31 -0.50
C SER A 159 -6.67 17.00 -1.68
N ARG A 160 -5.44 17.51 -1.66
CA ARG A 160 -4.36 17.17 -2.61
C ARG A 160 -3.32 16.20 -2.01
N GLY A 161 -3.57 15.67 -0.81
CA GLY A 161 -2.71 14.71 -0.14
C GLY A 161 -1.41 15.30 0.40
N LEU A 162 -1.32 16.62 0.54
CA LEU A 162 -0.18 17.31 1.16
C LEU A 162 -0.40 17.42 2.66
N ARG A 163 0.66 17.26 3.45
CA ARG A 163 0.59 17.33 4.92
C ARG A 163 0.06 18.69 5.37
N VAL A 164 -0.77 18.68 6.40
CA VAL A 164 -1.24 19.91 7.04
C VAL A 164 -0.53 20.06 8.39
N VAL A 165 0.39 21.02 8.46
CA VAL A 165 1.35 21.20 9.57
C VAL A 165 0.65 21.34 10.93
N ASP A 166 -0.54 21.94 10.99
CA ASP A 166 -1.28 22.14 12.25
C ASP A 166 -2.44 21.14 12.47
N LYS A 167 -2.62 20.13 11.60
CA LYS A 167 -3.79 19.22 11.64
C LYS A 167 -3.44 17.73 11.50
N HIS A 168 -2.30 17.32 12.05
CA HIS A 168 -1.86 15.92 12.02
C HIS A 168 -1.44 15.41 13.42
N CYS A 169 -2.16 15.82 14.48
CA CYS A 169 -1.98 15.30 15.85
C CYS A 169 -0.51 15.38 16.34
N GLU A 170 0.23 16.46 16.02
CA GLU A 170 1.69 16.57 16.22
C GLU A 170 2.49 15.36 15.68
N ALA A 171 2.19 14.97 14.45
CA ALA A 171 2.66 13.72 13.84
C ALA A 171 2.16 12.45 14.53
N TRP A 172 0.87 12.43 14.87
CA TRP A 172 0.16 11.28 15.44
C TRP A 172 0.66 10.89 16.84
N ARG A 173 0.96 11.90 17.65
CA ARG A 173 1.50 11.80 19.02
C ARG A 173 0.57 12.38 20.08
N VAL A 174 -0.55 12.98 19.68
CA VAL A 174 -1.53 13.57 20.60
C VAL A 174 -2.96 13.45 20.07
N ASP A 175 -3.91 13.24 20.98
CA ASP A 175 -5.33 13.21 20.66
C ASP A 175 -5.91 14.63 20.57
N HIS A 176 -5.80 15.25 19.39
CA HIS A 176 -6.70 16.34 19.01
C HIS A 176 -7.60 15.89 17.85
N VAL A 177 -8.87 16.31 17.91
CA VAL A 177 -9.93 16.01 16.94
C VAL A 177 -9.40 16.17 15.51
N SER A 178 -9.43 15.10 14.71
CA SER A 178 -9.26 15.20 13.26
C SER A 178 -10.28 16.17 12.75
N VAL A 179 -9.81 17.31 12.26
CA VAL A 179 -10.61 18.11 11.36
C VAL A 179 -10.80 17.25 10.12
N MET A 180 -12.04 16.82 9.89
CA MET A 180 -12.45 16.26 8.61
C MET A 180 -11.99 17.24 7.53
N GLY A 181 -11.10 16.79 6.64
CA GLY A 181 -10.85 17.52 5.41
C GLY A 181 -12.10 17.42 4.57
N HIS A 182 -12.87 18.51 4.50
CA HIS A 182 -13.91 18.67 3.48
C HIS A 182 -13.28 18.72 2.08
#